data_AF-A0A2V4GTG5-F1
#
_entry.id   AF-A0A2V4GTG5-F1
#
_cell.length_a   1.000
_cell.length_b   1.000
_cell.length_c   1.000
_cell.angle_alpha   90.00
_cell.angle_beta   90.00
_cell.angle_gamma   90.00
#
_symmetry.space_group_name_H-M   'P 1'
#
loop_
_entity.id
_entity.type
_entity.pdbx_description
1 polymer ?
#
loop_
_entity_poly.entity_id
_entity_poly.type
_entity_poly.pdbx_seq_one_letter_code
_entity_poly.pdbx_strand_id
1 'polypeptide(L)' 'MFRTIKLKLPYDRPLIETAKQFRNACQLVLDYGFENKTFNKNKLNRGTYREVRGRIPTLPSALVQTARDT' A
#
# COMPACT_ATOMS: atom_id res chain seq x y z
N MET A 1 21.88 4.18 24.72
CA MET A 1 20.64 4.62 25.41
C MET A 1 19.61 5.00 24.35
N PHE A 2 18.65 4.14 24.05
CA PHE A 2 17.54 4.50 23.15
C PHE A 2 16.56 5.41 23.89
N ARG A 3 16.36 6.64 23.42
CA ARG A 3 15.34 7.56 23.94
C ARG A 3 14.11 7.46 23.06
N THR A 4 12.97 7.07 23.62
CA THR A 4 11.71 6.93 22.88
C THR A 4 10.87 8.19 23.06
N ILE A 5 10.49 8.82 21.95
CA ILE A 5 9.52 9.93 21.95
C ILE A 5 8.14 9.34 21.69
N LYS A 6 7.19 9.59 22.59
CA LYS A 6 5.77 9.22 22.39
C LYS A 6 5.04 10.38 21.71
N LEU A 7 4.78 10.26 20.42
CA LEU A 7 3.94 11.20 19.67
C LEU A 7 2.49 10.69 19.68
N LYS A 8 1.57 11.50 20.18
CA LYS A 8 0.13 11.25 20.03
C LYS A 8 -0.33 11.94 18.74
N LEU A 9 -0.77 11.16 17.77
CA LEU A 9 -1.39 11.71 16.57
C LEU A 9 -2.81 12.17 16.93
N PRO A 10 -3.20 13.41 16.60
CA PRO A 10 -4.58 13.83 16.71
C PRO A 10 -5.45 13.01 15.75
N TYR A 11 -6.74 12.91 16.05
CA TYR A 11 -7.68 12.26 15.13
C TYR A 11 -7.74 13.06 13.82
N ASP A 12 -7.36 12.41 12.73
CA ASP A 12 -7.40 12.99 11.39
C ASP A 12 -8.04 12.00 10.42
N ARG A 13 -9.21 12.36 9.90
CA ARG A 13 -10.03 11.49 9.05
C ARG A 13 -9.36 11.23 7.68
N PRO A 14 -8.86 12.24 6.95
CA PRO A 14 -8.03 12.05 5.77
C PRO A 14 -6.88 11.03 5.94
N LEU A 15 -6.15 11.10 7.06
CA LEU A 15 -5.06 10.18 7.34
C LEU A 15 -5.55 8.72 7.47
N ILE A 16 -6.65 8.52 8.20
CA ILE A 16 -7.26 7.20 8.39
C ILE A 16 -7.76 6.64 7.06
N GLU A 17 -8.42 7.45 6.23
CA GLU A 17 -8.87 7.02 4.91
C GLU A 17 -7.69 6.67 4.00
N THR A 18 -6.61 7.43 4.05
CA THR A 18 -5.37 7.12 3.31
C THR A 18 -4.77 5.78 3.77
N ALA A 19 -4.75 5.51 5.08
CA ALA A 19 -4.27 4.24 5.62
C ALA A 19 -5.14 3.05 5.18
N LYS A 20 -6.48 3.22 5.15
CA LYS A 20 -7.41 2.20 4.63
C LYS A 20 -7.19 1.94 3.14
N GLN A 21 -7.03 3.00 2.35
CA GLN A 21 -6.73 2.90 0.92
C GLN A 21 -5.42 2.17 0.67
N PHE A 22 -4.37 2.49 1.41
CA PHE A 22 -3.09 1.80 1.32
C PHE A 22 -3.20 0.32 1.71
N ARG A 23 -3.90 0.01 2.80
CA ARG A 23 -4.17 -1.39 3.19
C ARG A 23 -4.84 -2.18 2.06
N ASN A 24 -5.87 -1.60 1.42
CA ASN A 24 -6.57 -2.25 0.31
C ASN A 24 -5.65 -2.46 -0.91
N ALA A 25 -4.77 -1.49 -1.20
CA ALA A 25 -3.76 -1.64 -2.24
C ALA A 25 -2.81 -2.81 -1.95
N CYS A 26 -2.30 -2.93 -0.71
CA CYS A 26 -1.43 -4.05 -0.33
C CYS A 26 -2.15 -5.40 -0.47
N GLN A 27 -3.41 -5.51 -0.04
CA GLN A 27 -4.17 -6.74 -0.17
C GLN A 27 -4.30 -7.17 -1.63
N LEU A 28 -4.63 -6.24 -2.54
CA LEU A 28 -4.68 -6.50 -3.98
C LEU A 28 -3.38 -7.05 -4.54
N VAL A 29 -2.24 -6.51 -4.09
CA VAL A 29 -0.93 -6.97 -4.54
C VAL A 29 -0.62 -8.36 -4.01
N LEU A 30 -0.95 -8.63 -2.76
CA LEU A 30 -0.78 -9.93 -2.12
C LEU A 30 -1.65 -11.00 -2.79
N ASP A 31 -2.92 -10.70 -3.03
CA ASP A 31 -3.86 -11.62 -3.69
C ASP A 31 -3.35 -11.99 -5.09
N TYR A 32 -2.99 -10.99 -5.89
CA TYR A 32 -2.39 -11.22 -7.22
C TYR A 32 -1.10 -12.06 -7.14
N GLY A 33 -0.22 -11.74 -6.19
CA GLY A 33 1.04 -12.46 -6.00
C GLY A 33 0.82 -13.92 -5.63
N PHE A 34 -0.16 -14.19 -4.76
CA PHE A 34 -0.53 -15.53 -4.33
C PHE A 34 -1.12 -16.36 -5.47
N GLU A 35 -2.07 -15.80 -6.22
CA GLU A 35 -2.70 -16.44 -7.38
C GLU A 35 -1.67 -16.77 -8.48
N ASN A 36 -0.73 -15.86 -8.75
CA ASN A 36 0.29 -16.01 -9.78
C ASN A 36 1.58 -16.68 -9.27
N LYS A 37 1.60 -17.13 -8.01
CA LYS A 37 2.77 -17.74 -7.34
C LYS A 37 4.05 -16.93 -7.53
N THR A 38 3.94 -15.60 -7.43
CA THR A 38 5.05 -14.68 -7.69
C THR A 38 5.22 -13.68 -6.56
N PHE A 39 6.47 -13.57 -6.11
CA PHE A 39 6.90 -12.60 -5.10
C PHE A 39 7.90 -11.59 -5.69
N ASN A 40 8.11 -11.63 -7.01
CA ASN A 40 9.04 -10.73 -7.67
C ASN A 40 8.39 -9.35 -7.81
N LYS A 41 8.99 -8.36 -7.16
CA LYS A 41 8.50 -6.97 -7.10
C LYS A 41 8.25 -6.33 -8.47
N ASN A 42 9.08 -6.65 -9.47
CA ASN A 42 8.89 -6.12 -10.83
C ASN A 42 7.68 -6.75 -11.52
N LYS A 43 7.47 -8.07 -11.33
CA LYS A 43 6.30 -8.77 -11.86
C LYS A 43 5.01 -8.31 -11.17
N LEU A 44 5.02 -8.20 -9.84
CA LEU A 44 3.91 -7.68 -9.05
C LEU A 44 3.54 -6.27 -9.53
N ASN A 45 4.49 -5.34 -9.58
CA ASN A 45 4.21 -3.97 -10.02
C ASN A 45 3.66 -3.92 -11.45
N ARG A 46 4.18 -4.73 -12.37
CA ARG A 46 3.69 -4.77 -13.75
C ARG A 46 2.25 -5.29 -13.82
N GLY A 47 1.89 -6.25 -12.96
CA GLY A 47 0.54 -6.82 -12.90
C GLY A 47 -0.47 -5.91 -12.22
N THR A 48 -0.10 -5.23 -11.14
CA THR A 48 -1.08 -4.60 -10.24
C THR A 48 -1.09 -3.08 -10.27
N TYR A 49 -0.01 -2.41 -10.72
CA TYR A 49 0.10 -0.94 -10.61
C TYR A 49 -1.06 -0.20 -11.30
N ARG A 50 -1.40 -0.59 -12.54
CA ARG A 50 -2.49 0.05 -13.30
C ARG A 50 -3.85 -0.22 -12.66
N GLU A 51 -4.06 -1.43 -12.17
CA GLU A 51 -5.29 -1.81 -11.50
C GLU A 51 -5.50 -1.03 -10.20
N VAL A 52 -4.49 -0.96 -9.35
CA VAL A 52 -4.55 -0.21 -8.09
C VAL A 52 -4.76 1.28 -8.37
N ARG A 53 -4.10 1.86 -9.38
CA ARG A 53 -4.33 3.26 -9.79
C ARG A 53 -5.75 3.50 -10.32
N GLY A 54 -6.36 2.51 -10.97
CA GLY A 54 -7.75 2.59 -11.42
C GLY A 54 -8.76 2.49 -10.28
N ARG A 55 -8.54 1.56 -9.34
CA ARG A 55 -9.43 1.33 -8.19
C ARG A 55 -9.31 2.42 -7.12
N ILE A 56 -8.12 2.97 -6.92
CA ILE A 56 -7.82 3.95 -5.86
C ILE A 56 -7.06 5.15 -6.46
N PRO A 57 -7.73 6.01 -7.24
CA PRO A 57 -7.08 7.10 -7.96
C PRO A 57 -6.48 8.18 -7.03
N THR A 58 -7.05 8.34 -5.83
CA THR A 58 -6.61 9.30 -4.81
C THR A 58 -5.32 8.88 -4.10
N LEU A 59 -4.94 7.60 -4.17
CA LEU A 59 -3.74 7.11 -3.49
C LEU A 59 -2.48 7.59 -4.26
N PRO A 60 -1.54 8.28 -3.59
CA PRO A 60 -0.30 8.73 -4.21
C PRO A 60 0.49 7.58 -4.86
N SER A 61 1.16 7.89 -5.98
CA SER A 61 1.95 6.90 -6.72
C SER A 61 3.02 6.22 -5.88
N ALA A 62 3.64 6.97 -4.95
CA ALA A 62 4.62 6.43 -4.01
C ALA A 62 4.03 5.29 -3.18
N LEU A 63 2.85 5.49 -2.58
CA LEU A 63 2.18 4.47 -1.77
C LEU A 63 1.71 3.28 -2.62
N VAL A 64 1.24 3.51 -3.84
CA VAL A 64 0.90 2.41 -4.77
C VAL A 64 2.12 1.53 -5.06
N GLN A 65 3.29 2.15 -5.28
CA GLN A 65 4.51 1.40 -5.53
C GLN A 65 5.05 0.69 -4.29
N THR A 66 4.87 1.26 -3.10
CA THR A 66 5.24 0.62 -1.82
C THR A 66 4.38 -0.60 -1.51
N ALA A 67 3.13 -0.65 -2.00
CA ALA A 67 2.24 -1.80 -1.77
C ALA A 67 2.77 -3.13 -2.34
N ARG A 68 3.78 -3.13 -3.22
CA ARG A 68 4.45 -4.35 -3.71
C ARG A 68 5.58 -4.88 -2.83
N ASP A 69 5.95 -4.10 -1.82
CA ASP A 69 7.05 -4.41 -0.90
C ASP A 69 6.57 -5.12 0.38
N THR A 70 5.25 -5.30 0.53
CA THR A 70 4.62 -6.12 1.58
C THR A 70 4.78 -7.60 1.33
#